data_AF-A0AAJ1FY08-F1
#
_entry.id   AF-A0AAJ1FY08-F1
#
_cell.length_a   1.000
_cell.length_b   1.000
_cell.length_c   1.000
_cell.angle_alpha   90.00
_cell.angle_beta   90.00
_cell.angle_gamma   90.00
#
_symmetry.space_group_name_H-M   'P 1'
#
loop_
_entity.id
_entity.type
_entity.pdbx_description
1 polymer ?
#
loop_
_entity_poly.entity_id
_entity_poly.type
_entity_poly.pdbx_seq_one_letter_code
_entity_poly.pdbx_strand_id
1 'polypeptide(L)' 'RVLDVNIPVYLPGHLKHYVIVNPGDFIFGDDDGLQVIPEPYVDNVLLKAEEIFAFEEEERALIANGLPIEEVYKRFGDL' A
#
# COMPACT_ATOMS: atom_id res chain seq x y z
N ARG A 1 -21.08 -8.79 22.10
CA ARG A 1 -22.19 -7.79 22.03
C ARG A 1 -21.70 -6.68 21.13
N VAL A 2 -22.45 -6.34 20.08
CA VAL A 2 -22.17 -5.17 19.24
C VAL A 2 -22.74 -3.94 19.93
N LEU A 3 -21.96 -2.86 20.01
CA LEU A 3 -22.39 -1.60 20.64
C LEU A 3 -22.95 -0.64 19.58
N ASP A 4 -22.24 -0.48 18.46
CA ASP A 4 -22.60 0.42 17.35
C ASP A 4 -22.13 -0.16 16.00
N VAL A 5 -22.63 0.40 14.89
CA VAL A 5 -22.28 0.03 13.51
C VAL A 5 -22.15 1.31 12.68
N ASN A 6 -21.25 1.33 11.69
CA ASN A 6 -20.99 2.48 10.83
C ASN A 6 -20.63 3.76 11.60
N ILE A 7 -19.78 3.60 12.62
CA ILE A 7 -19.12 4.71 13.31
C ILE A 7 -17.60 4.57 13.14
N PRO A 8 -16.83 5.67 13.25
CA PRO A 8 -15.38 5.59 13.24
C PRO A 8 -14.83 4.67 14.33
N VAL A 9 -13.83 3.87 13.97
CA VAL A 9 -13.10 2.99 14.90
C VAL A 9 -11.66 3.49 15.04
N TYR A 10 -11.18 3.54 16.29
CA TYR A 10 -9.84 4.01 16.63
C TYR A 10 -8.99 2.81 17.07
N LEU A 11 -7.95 2.51 16.28
CA LEU A 11 -6.99 1.46 16.56
C LEU A 11 -5.69 2.08 17.08
N PRO A 12 -5.01 1.50 18.10
CA PRO A 12 -3.70 1.98 18.53
C PRO A 12 -2.71 1.97 17.36
N GLY A 13 -2.04 3.10 17.13
CA GLY A 13 -1.02 3.19 16.09
C GLY A 13 0.39 3.01 16.63
N HIS A 14 1.29 2.46 15.81
CA HIS A 14 2.72 2.37 16.14
C HIS A 14 3.44 3.73 16.04
N LEU A 15 3.12 4.52 15.00
CA LEU A 15 3.76 5.81 14.73
C LEU A 15 2.96 7.02 15.26
N LYS A 16 1.63 6.91 15.29
CA LYS A 16 0.70 7.93 15.83
C LYS A 16 -0.15 7.30 16.91
N HIS A 17 -0.77 8.13 17.76
CA HIS A 17 -1.59 7.61 18.86
C HIS A 17 -2.74 6.71 18.38
N TYR A 18 -3.41 7.08 17.27
CA TYR A 18 -4.45 6.26 16.65
C TYR A 18 -4.31 6.18 15.12
N VAL A 19 -4.69 5.02 14.58
CA VAL A 19 -5.17 4.83 13.21
C VAL A 19 -6.70 4.87 13.26
N ILE A 20 -7.31 5.72 12.43
CA ILE A 20 -8.77 5.90 12.40
C ILE A 20 -9.29 5.20 11.15
N VAL A 21 -10.32 4.37 11.31
CA VAL A 21 -11.07 3.75 10.22
C VAL A 21 -12.46 4.36 10.21
N ASN A 22 -12.78 5.13 9.17
CA ASN A 22 -14.11 5.70 8.98
C ASN A 22 -14.98 4.75 8.16
N PRO A 23 -16.32 4.79 8.35
CA PRO A 23 -17.24 4.19 7.40
C PRO A 23 -16.98 4.76 6.00
N GLY A 24 -16.79 3.88 5.01
CA GLY A 24 -16.49 4.25 3.62
C GLY A 24 -15.00 4.15 3.26
N ASP A 25 -14.09 4.10 4.23
CA ASP A 25 -12.67 3.85 3.95
C ASP A 25 -12.48 2.47 3.33
N PHE A 26 -11.59 2.39 2.34
CA PHE A 26 -11.25 1.15 1.67
C PHE A 26 -10.18 0.40 2.47
N ILE A 27 -10.42 -0.87 2.74
CA ILE A 27 -9.49 -1.73 3.47
C ILE A 27 -8.89 -2.73 2.49
N PHE A 28 -7.58 -2.64 2.29
CA PHE A 28 -6.80 -3.65 1.58
C PHE A 28 -6.09 -4.56 2.60
N GLY A 29 -5.93 -5.84 2.28
CA GLY A 29 -5.14 -6.75 3.11
C GLY A 29 -4.67 -7.99 2.37
N ASP A 30 -3.49 -8.44 2.77
CA ASP A 30 -2.79 -9.62 2.28
C ASP A 30 -2.02 -10.30 3.42
N ASP A 31 -1.04 -11.14 3.08
CA ASP A 31 -0.24 -11.88 4.06
C ASP A 31 0.73 -11.00 4.86
N ASP A 32 1.01 -9.76 4.42
CA ASP A 32 1.88 -8.80 5.10
C ASP A 32 1.11 -7.93 6.11
N GLY A 33 -0.19 -7.70 5.87
CA GLY A 33 -1.06 -7.03 6.82
C GLY A 33 -2.29 -6.36 6.22
N LEU A 34 -2.71 -5.25 6.84
CA LEU A 34 -3.88 -4.46 6.44
C LEU A 34 -3.50 -3.00 6.24
N GLN A 35 -4.08 -2.38 5.21
CA GLN A 35 -3.95 -0.97 4.92
C GLN A 35 -5.32 -0.30 4.84
N VAL A 36 -5.44 0.85 5.52
CA VAL A 36 -6.63 1.71 5.47
C VAL A 36 -6.37 2.81 4.46
N ILE A 37 -7.23 2.92 3.45
CA ILE A 37 -7.18 3.95 2.41
C ILE A 37 -8.43 4.83 2.58
N PRO A 38 -8.28 6.12 2.93
CA PRO A 38 -9.44 6.98 3.12
C PRO A 38 -10.23 7.14 1.83
N GLU A 39 -11.57 7.12 1.92
CA GLU A 39 -12.48 7.17 0.77
C GLU A 39 -12.09 8.21 -0.31
N PRO A 40 -11.74 9.47 0.03
CA PRO A 40 -11.42 10.48 -1.00
C PRO A 40 -10.13 10.21 -1.80
N TYR A 41 -9.32 9.25 -1.37
CA TYR A 41 -8.02 8.95 -1.96
C TYR A 41 -7.97 7.61 -2.68
N VAL A 42 -9.05 6.83 -2.70
CA VAL A 42 -9.05 5.47 -3.25
C VAL A 42 -8.56 5.45 -4.70
N ASP A 43 -9.11 6.29 -5.57
CA ASP A 43 -8.72 6.35 -6.98
C ASP A 43 -7.24 6.74 -7.16
N ASN A 44 -6.76 7.72 -6.37
CA ASN A 44 -5.38 8.17 -6.45
C ASN A 44 -4.40 7.08 -5.98
N VAL A 45 -4.75 6.36 -4.92
CA VAL A 45 -3.94 5.25 -4.41
C VAL A 45 -3.93 4.10 -5.40
N LEU A 46 -5.07 3.77 -6.01
CA LEU A 46 -5.16 2.72 -7.03
C LEU A 46 -4.26 3.03 -8.23
N LEU A 47 -4.43 4.21 -8.83
CA LEU A 47 -3.63 4.63 -9.98
C LEU A 47 -2.14 4.63 -9.64
N LYS A 48 -1.78 5.08 -8.42
CA LYS A 48 -0.37 5.10 -8.01
C LYS A 48 0.19 3.69 -7.79
N ALA A 49 -0.62 2.78 -7.24
CA ALA A 49 -0.23 1.39 -7.07
C ALA A 49 0.00 0.71 -8.43
N GLU A 50 -0.83 0.98 -9.43
CA GLU A 50 -0.64 0.45 -10.80
C GLU A 50 0.65 0.99 -11.46
N GLU A 51 0.95 2.28 -11.28
CA GLU A 51 2.22 2.86 -11.75
C GLU A 51 3.44 2.18 -11.12
N ILE A 52 3.42 1.96 -9.79
CA ILE A 52 4.51 1.31 -9.06
C ILE A 52 4.63 -0.16 -9.49
N PHE A 53 3.51 -0.87 -9.62
CA PHE A 53 3.50 -2.25 -10.05
C PHE A 53 4.13 -2.43 -11.44
N ALA A 54 3.78 -1.57 -12.41
CA ALA A 54 4.35 -1.64 -13.75
C ALA A 54 5.86 -1.39 -13.75
N PHE A 55 6.34 -0.48 -12.88
CA PHE A 55 7.76 -0.20 -12.68
C PHE A 55 8.50 -1.40 -12.07
N GLU A 56 7.97 -1.98 -10.99
CA GLU A 56 8.54 -3.16 -10.33
C GLU A 56 8.57 -4.40 -11.25
N GLU A 57 7.59 -4.56 -12.14
CA GLU A 57 7.55 -5.66 -13.11
C GLU A 57 8.73 -5.56 -14.10
N GLU A 58 9.09 -4.36 -14.58
CA GLU A 58 10.27 -4.16 -15.44
C GLU A 58 11.56 -4.50 -14.69
N GLU A 59 11.70 -4.03 -13.44
CA GLU A 59 12.85 -4.36 -12.60
C GLU A 59 12.99 -5.87 -12.40
N ARG A 60 11.89 -6.54 -12.04
CA ARG A 60 11.83 -7.98 -11.80
C ARG A 60 12.21 -8.76 -13.06
N ALA A 61 11.77 -8.32 -14.23
CA ALA A 61 12.13 -8.92 -15.50
C ALA A 61 13.65 -8.80 -15.79
N LEU A 62 14.26 -7.65 -15.50
CA LEU A 62 15.71 -7.46 -15.71
C LEU A 62 16.55 -8.33 -14.78
N ILE A 63 16.15 -8.43 -13.51
CA ILE A 63 16.79 -9.32 -12.54
C ILE A 63 16.67 -10.78 -13.01
N ALA A 64 15.46 -11.22 -13.41
CA ALA A 64 15.22 -12.58 -13.90
C ALA A 64 16.04 -12.92 -15.16
N ASN A 65 16.33 -11.93 -16.00
CA ASN A 65 17.18 -12.07 -17.18
C ASN A 65 18.69 -12.00 -16.88
N GLY A 66 19.08 -11.89 -15.61
CA GLY A 66 20.48 -11.99 -15.16
C GLY A 66 21.23 -10.67 -15.08
N LEU A 67 20.54 -9.51 -15.14
CA LEU A 67 21.19 -8.24 -14.88
C LEU A 67 21.55 -8.15 -13.38
N PRO A 68 22.79 -7.77 -13.02
CA PRO A 68 23.17 -7.62 -11.62
C PRO A 68 22.28 -6.60 -10.90
N ILE A 69 21.87 -6.93 -9.68
CA ILE A 69 20.97 -6.11 -8.86
C ILE A 69 21.49 -4.67 -8.70
N GLU A 70 22.80 -4.49 -8.51
CA GLU A 70 23.42 -3.16 -8.42
C GLU A 70 23.21 -2.29 -9.67
N GLU A 71 23.12 -2.91 -10.86
CA GLU A 71 22.87 -2.18 -12.11
C GLU A 71 21.40 -1.84 -12.28
N VAL A 72 20.50 -2.71 -11.81
CA VAL A 72 19.06 -2.43 -11.75
C VAL A 72 18.81 -1.23 -10.82
N TYR A 73 19.36 -1.23 -9.60
CA TYR A 73 19.23 -0.09 -8.68
C TYR A 73 19.78 1.23 -9.25
N LYS A 74 20.88 1.19 -10.01
CA LYS A 74 21.40 2.42 -10.67
C LYS A 74 20.43 2.97 -11.71
N ARG A 75 19.64 2.11 -12.36
CA ARG A 75 18.74 2.50 -13.45
C ARG A 75 17.38 2.98 -12.94
N PHE A 76 16.88 2.34 -11.88
CA PHE A 76 15.53 2.59 -11.37
C PHE A 76 15.53 3.43 -10.08
N GLY A 77 16.62 3.43 -9.33
CA GLY A 77 16.76 4.14 -8.05
C GLY A 77 16.43 3.24 -6.85
N ASP A 78 16.49 3.82 -5.65
CA ASP A 78 15.85 3.22 -4.47
C ASP A 78 14.36 3.56 -4.56
N LEU A 79 13.49 2.55 -4.47
CA LEU A 79 12.06 2.77 -4.22
C LEU A 79 11.84 3.47 -2.87
#